data_AF-A0A8H3MGK1-F1
#
_entry.id   AF-A0A8H3MGK1-F1
#
_cell.length_a   1.000
_cell.length_b   1.000
_cell.length_c   1.000
_cell.angle_alpha   90.00
_cell.angle_beta   90.00
_cell.angle_gamma   90.00
#
_symmetry.space_group_name_H-M   'P 1'
#
loop_
_entity.id
_entity.type
_entity.pdbx_description
1 polymer ?
#
loop_
_entity_poly.entity_id
_entity_poly.type
_entity_poly.pdbx_seq_one_letter_code
_entity_poly.pdbx_strand_id
1 'polypeptide(L)'
;MMLLLGEASDAIAASSDDGTARAIVASGDGGIARTVVASGDDGTTCAIVASGDNGTARTIVASGDDGTARAIVAIGDDGVVFGDGVIARAIVASGDSGITRTIVTSDDDGTTRTIVASGDDGTARAIVDNGDDSTARAIVASGDGGIARAIVTSGDEGTTRTVVASGDDGTAHAIVAIGDDSV
;
A
#
# COMPACT_ATOMS: atom_id res chain seq x y z
N MET A 1 -1.35 4.88 -20.64
CA MET A 1 -2.01 5.50 -19.47
C MET A 1 -3.51 5.43 -19.70
N MET A 2 -4.24 4.79 -18.80
CA MET A 2 -5.71 4.69 -18.85
C MET A 2 -6.31 5.59 -17.76
N LEU A 3 -7.31 6.41 -18.12
CA LEU A 3 -8.06 7.29 -17.22
C LEU A 3 -9.53 6.86 -17.26
N LEU A 4 -10.13 6.58 -16.10
CA LEU A 4 -11.54 6.23 -16.00
C LEU A 4 -12.23 7.05 -14.90
N LEU A 5 -13.44 7.52 -15.21
CA LEU A 5 -14.28 8.37 -14.38
C LEU A 5 -15.72 7.85 -14.40
N GLY A 6 -16.33 7.68 -13.22
CA GLY A 6 -17.71 7.20 -13.07
C GLY A 6 -17.96 6.62 -11.68
N GLU A 7 -19.22 6.31 -11.36
CA GLU A 7 -19.62 5.77 -10.03
C GLU A 7 -19.05 4.36 -9.75
N ALA A 8 -18.68 3.63 -10.79
CA ALA A 8 -17.82 2.46 -10.69
C ALA A 8 -16.76 2.54 -11.78
N SER A 9 -15.50 2.58 -11.37
CA SER A 9 -14.37 2.74 -12.29
C SER A 9 -13.35 1.63 -12.07
N ASP A 10 -13.17 0.78 -13.09
CA ASP A 10 -12.22 -0.32 -13.10
C ASP A 10 -11.15 -0.09 -14.17
N ALA A 11 -9.87 -0.22 -13.79
CA ALA A 11 -8.78 -0.23 -14.76
C ALA A 11 -7.87 -1.45 -14.58
N ILE A 12 -7.45 -2.01 -15.71
CA ILE A 12 -6.40 -3.02 -15.79
C ILE A 12 -5.36 -2.50 -16.76
N ALA A 13 -4.11 -2.43 -16.34
CA ALA A 13 -2.98 -2.05 -17.18
C ALA A 13 -1.86 -3.07 -17.02
N ALA A 14 -1.36 -3.60 -18.14
CA ALA A 14 -0.26 -4.56 -18.14
C ALA A 14 0.78 -4.19 -19.20
N SER A 15 2.03 -4.52 -18.92
CA SER A 15 3.14 -4.48 -19.89
C SER A 15 4.02 -5.72 -19.76
N SER A 16 4.71 -6.10 -20.82
CA SER A 16 5.72 -7.15 -20.82
C SER A 16 7.08 -6.61 -20.40
N ASP A 17 7.92 -7.46 -19.81
CA ASP A 17 9.33 -7.23 -19.51
C ASP A 17 9.57 -5.84 -18.89
N ASP A 18 10.62 -5.13 -19.32
CA ASP A 18 11.03 -3.75 -18.99
C ASP A 18 9.94 -2.68 -19.28
N GLY A 19 8.76 -3.10 -19.72
CA GLY A 19 7.64 -2.25 -20.03
C GLY A 19 7.12 -1.48 -18.81
N THR A 20 6.44 -0.38 -19.11
CA THR A 20 5.82 0.46 -18.10
C THR A 20 4.30 0.36 -18.16
N ALA A 21 3.67 -0.12 -17.09
CA ALA A 21 2.22 -0.15 -16.95
C ALA A 21 1.73 0.95 -16.00
N ARG A 22 0.72 1.72 -16.41
CA ARG A 22 0.17 2.84 -15.61
C ARG A 22 -1.33 2.97 -15.74
N ALA A 23 -1.99 3.13 -14.59
CA ALA A 23 -3.43 3.41 -14.51
C ALA A 23 -3.71 4.56 -13.55
N ILE A 24 -4.70 5.39 -13.91
CA ILE A 24 -5.27 6.42 -13.05
C ILE A 24 -6.78 6.18 -13.03
N VAL A 25 -7.33 5.96 -11.83
CA VAL A 25 -8.75 5.65 -11.65
C VAL A 25 -9.33 6.56 -10.59
N ALA A 26 -10.46 7.19 -10.90
CA ALA A 26 -11.19 7.97 -9.91
C ALA A 26 -12.68 7.65 -9.96
N SER A 27 -13.30 7.56 -8.79
CA SER A 27 -14.75 7.45 -8.65
C SER A 27 -15.31 8.60 -7.82
N GLY A 28 -16.57 8.96 -8.07
CA GLY A 28 -17.28 9.98 -7.31
C GLY A 28 -17.75 9.48 -5.92
N ASP A 29 -18.59 10.27 -5.27
CA ASP A 29 -19.14 9.96 -3.95
C ASP A 29 -19.98 8.68 -3.98
N GLY A 30 -19.82 7.83 -2.96
CA GLY A 30 -20.43 6.50 -2.89
C GLY A 30 -19.91 5.51 -3.93
N GLY A 31 -18.95 5.94 -4.76
CA GLY A 31 -18.44 5.18 -5.88
C GLY A 31 -17.36 4.16 -5.51
N ILE A 32 -17.03 3.29 -6.46
CA ILE A 32 -16.01 2.25 -6.28
C ILE A 32 -14.93 2.39 -7.35
N ALA A 33 -13.69 2.55 -6.93
CA ALA A 33 -12.52 2.58 -7.79
C ALA A 33 -11.69 1.30 -7.63
N ARG A 34 -11.50 0.53 -8.70
CA ARG A 34 -10.64 -0.67 -8.70
C ARG A 34 -9.54 -0.55 -9.74
N THR A 35 -8.35 -1.02 -9.39
CA THR A 35 -7.22 -0.98 -10.32
C THR A 35 -6.30 -2.16 -10.11
N VAL A 36 -5.87 -2.76 -11.23
CA VAL A 36 -4.78 -3.74 -11.27
C VAL A 36 -3.74 -3.25 -12.27
N VAL A 37 -2.50 -3.10 -11.81
CA VAL A 37 -1.36 -2.73 -12.67
C VAL A 37 -0.25 -3.75 -12.49
N ALA A 38 0.20 -4.36 -13.58
CA ALA A 38 1.25 -5.37 -13.56
C ALA A 38 2.28 -5.15 -14.69
N SER A 39 3.52 -5.51 -14.46
CA SER A 39 4.55 -5.64 -15.50
C SER A 39 5.30 -6.95 -15.34
N GLY A 40 6.03 -7.35 -16.39
CA GLY A 40 7.05 -8.40 -16.26
C GLY A 40 8.28 -7.93 -15.49
N ASP A 41 9.33 -8.74 -15.59
CA ASP A 41 10.67 -8.53 -15.02
C ASP A 41 11.23 -7.17 -15.46
N ASP A 42 11.98 -6.49 -14.58
CA ASP A 42 12.53 -5.14 -14.75
C ASP A 42 11.49 -4.03 -15.01
N GLY A 43 10.20 -4.38 -15.04
CA GLY A 43 9.14 -3.47 -15.41
C GLY A 43 8.80 -2.45 -14.31
N THR A 44 8.18 -1.35 -14.74
CA THR A 44 7.74 -0.30 -13.82
C THR A 44 6.23 -0.16 -13.82
N THR A 45 5.62 -0.32 -12.64
CA THR A 45 4.19 -0.16 -12.45
C THR A 45 3.83 1.01 -11.55
N CYS A 46 2.74 1.71 -11.92
CA CYS A 46 2.25 2.85 -11.18
C CYS A 46 0.72 2.92 -11.24
N ALA A 47 0.08 2.91 -10.08
CA ALA A 47 -1.36 3.17 -9.94
C ALA A 47 -1.60 4.41 -9.09
N ILE A 48 -2.51 5.27 -9.58
CA ILE A 48 -3.07 6.37 -8.79
C ILE A 48 -4.58 6.12 -8.73
N VAL A 49 -5.11 5.95 -7.53
CA VAL A 49 -6.53 5.64 -7.33
C VAL A 49 -7.15 6.62 -6.34
N ALA A 50 -8.32 7.14 -6.69
CA ALA A 50 -9.10 8.04 -5.85
C ALA A 50 -10.56 7.60 -5.76
N SER A 51 -11.19 7.75 -4.61
CA SER A 51 -12.64 7.63 -4.45
C SER A 51 -13.17 8.81 -3.65
N GLY A 52 -14.37 9.30 -4.00
CA GLY A 52 -15.09 10.32 -3.23
C GLY A 52 -15.59 9.81 -1.88
N ASP A 53 -16.36 10.66 -1.19
CA ASP A 53 -16.87 10.39 0.16
C ASP A 53 -17.78 9.16 0.19
N ASN A 54 -17.74 8.35 1.25
CA ASN A 54 -18.44 7.05 1.30
C ASN A 54 -18.01 6.07 0.20
N GLY A 55 -16.90 6.36 -0.49
CA GLY A 55 -16.39 5.58 -1.59
C GLY A 55 -15.37 4.53 -1.15
N THR A 56 -15.14 3.55 -2.03
CA THR A 56 -14.20 2.45 -1.79
C THR A 56 -13.12 2.38 -2.87
N ALA A 57 -11.85 2.22 -2.48
CA ALA A 57 -10.76 1.96 -3.42
C ALA A 57 -10.09 0.60 -3.21
N ARG A 58 -9.80 -0.12 -4.31
CA ARG A 58 -9.00 -1.35 -4.29
C ARG A 58 -7.93 -1.32 -5.36
N THR A 59 -6.68 -1.47 -4.94
CA THR A 59 -5.54 -1.34 -5.85
C THR A 59 -4.59 -2.51 -5.68
N ILE A 60 -4.20 -3.11 -6.79
CA ILE A 60 -3.12 -4.11 -6.86
C ILE A 60 -2.07 -3.56 -7.82
N VAL A 61 -0.82 -3.49 -7.36
CA VAL A 61 0.33 -3.08 -8.17
C VAL A 61 1.43 -4.10 -7.99
N ALA A 62 1.85 -4.74 -9.07
CA ALA A 62 2.91 -5.73 -9.05
C ALA A 62 3.93 -5.44 -10.16
N SER A 63 5.17 -5.83 -9.95
CA SER A 63 6.19 -5.94 -10.99
C SER A 63 6.92 -7.27 -10.81
N GLY A 64 7.45 -7.85 -11.89
CA GLY A 64 8.32 -9.02 -11.79
C GLY A 64 9.66 -8.70 -11.13
N ASP A 65 10.58 -9.66 -11.20
CA ASP A 65 11.94 -9.59 -10.67
C ASP A 65 12.63 -8.28 -11.07
N ASP A 66 13.40 -7.68 -10.18
CA ASP A 66 14.08 -6.38 -10.37
C ASP A 66 13.16 -5.17 -10.68
N GLY A 67 11.84 -5.38 -10.67
CA GLY A 67 10.86 -4.38 -11.01
C GLY A 67 10.54 -3.36 -9.90
N THR A 68 9.81 -2.32 -10.28
CA THR A 68 9.33 -1.27 -9.36
C THR A 68 7.81 -1.16 -9.36
N ALA A 69 7.19 -1.33 -8.19
CA ALA A 69 5.77 -1.16 -7.97
C ALA A 69 5.45 0.09 -7.14
N ARG A 70 4.52 0.92 -7.63
CA ARG A 70 4.08 2.14 -6.93
C ARG A 70 2.57 2.28 -6.90
N ALA A 71 2.02 2.46 -5.70
CA ALA A 71 0.61 2.75 -5.48
C ALA A 71 0.44 4.04 -4.66
N ILE A 72 -0.43 4.93 -5.14
CA ILE A 72 -0.93 6.07 -4.39
C ILE A 72 -2.45 5.98 -4.39
N VAL A 73 -3.04 5.91 -3.20
CA VAL A 73 -4.48 5.69 -3.05
C VAL A 73 -5.05 6.66 -2.02
N ALA A 74 -6.01 7.47 -2.46
CA ALA A 74 -6.77 8.39 -1.61
C ALA A 74 -8.24 7.96 -1.61
N ILE A 75 -8.85 7.91 -0.42
CA ILE A 75 -10.13 7.25 -0.21
C ILE A 75 -11.00 8.14 0.65
N GLY A 76 -12.30 8.24 0.38
CA GLY A 76 -13.25 8.76 1.36
C GLY A 76 -13.24 7.91 2.63
N ASP A 77 -13.61 6.63 2.48
CA ASP A 77 -13.82 5.74 3.63
C ASP A 77 -12.87 4.53 3.58
N ASP A 78 -13.19 3.53 2.76
CA ASP A 78 -12.56 2.21 2.83
C ASP A 78 -11.63 1.90 1.67
N GLY A 79 -10.45 1.37 1.96
CA GLY A 79 -9.65 0.86 0.87
C GLY A 79 -8.54 -0.09 1.23
N VAL A 80 -8.15 -0.81 0.19
CA VAL A 80 -7.17 -1.91 0.27
C VAL A 80 -6.17 -1.77 -0.85
N VAL A 81 -4.89 -1.81 -0.48
CA VAL A 81 -3.77 -1.74 -1.43
C VAL A 81 -2.86 -2.94 -1.25
N PHE A 82 -2.53 -3.59 -2.36
CA PHE A 82 -1.52 -4.63 -2.46
C PHE A 82 -0.42 -4.12 -3.38
N GLY A 83 0.82 -4.16 -2.90
CA GLY A 83 2.01 -3.78 -3.65
C GLY A 83 3.04 -4.89 -3.61
N ASP A 84 3.64 -5.24 -4.74
CA ASP A 84 4.62 -6.32 -4.84
C ASP A 84 5.74 -5.99 -5.84
N GLY A 85 6.98 -6.36 -5.51
CA GLY A 85 8.18 -6.17 -6.34
C GLY A 85 9.41 -5.72 -5.54
N VAL A 86 10.59 -5.75 -6.17
CA VAL A 86 11.88 -5.41 -5.53
C VAL A 86 11.87 -3.98 -4.96
N ILE A 87 11.26 -3.02 -5.65
CA ILE A 87 11.01 -1.69 -5.07
C ILE A 87 9.50 -1.45 -4.99
N ALA A 88 8.90 -1.79 -3.85
CA ALA A 88 7.47 -1.58 -3.63
C ALA A 88 7.19 -0.35 -2.74
N ARG A 89 6.30 0.53 -3.22
CA ARG A 89 5.91 1.75 -2.51
C ARG A 89 4.39 1.92 -2.48
N ALA A 90 3.84 2.09 -1.29
CA ALA A 90 2.42 2.35 -1.10
C ALA A 90 2.21 3.58 -0.23
N ILE A 91 1.35 4.48 -0.68
CA ILE A 91 0.83 5.61 0.10
C ILE A 91 -0.68 5.51 0.08
N VAL A 92 -1.29 5.34 1.25
CA VAL A 92 -2.73 5.15 1.39
C VAL A 92 -3.26 6.07 2.48
N ALA A 93 -4.33 6.80 2.18
CA ALA A 93 -5.00 7.67 3.14
C ALA A 93 -6.52 7.58 2.98
N SER A 94 -7.23 7.62 4.11
CA SER A 94 -8.67 7.81 4.17
C SER A 94 -9.04 9.03 5.03
N GLY A 95 -10.28 9.50 4.89
CA GLY A 95 -10.89 10.46 5.81
C GLY A 95 -11.26 9.85 7.15
N ASP A 96 -12.09 10.58 7.90
CA ASP A 96 -12.59 10.19 9.22
C ASP A 96 -13.43 8.92 9.14
N SER A 97 -13.37 8.08 10.18
CA SER A 97 -13.97 6.75 10.24
C SER A 97 -13.53 5.76 9.15
N GLY A 98 -12.62 6.17 8.26
CA GLY A 98 -12.18 5.36 7.14
C GLY A 98 -11.28 4.20 7.54
N ILE A 99 -11.35 3.09 6.81
CA ILE A 99 -10.54 1.91 7.06
C ILE A 99 -9.56 1.69 5.90
N THR A 100 -8.28 1.92 6.17
CA THR A 100 -7.20 1.66 5.24
C THR A 100 -6.43 0.40 5.61
N ARG A 101 -6.25 -0.48 4.63
CA ARG A 101 -5.39 -1.66 4.74
C ARG A 101 -4.39 -1.69 3.60
N THR A 102 -3.14 -1.94 3.94
CA THR A 102 -2.08 -2.08 2.95
C THR A 102 -1.27 -3.33 3.25
N ILE A 103 -0.99 -4.09 2.20
CA ILE A 103 -0.03 -5.18 2.23
C ILE A 103 1.03 -4.87 1.17
N VAL A 104 2.29 -4.82 1.59
CA VAL A 104 3.42 -4.64 0.68
C VAL A 104 4.40 -5.77 0.87
N THR A 105 4.74 -6.44 -0.23
CA THR A 105 5.74 -7.51 -0.27
C THR A 105 6.91 -7.11 -1.14
N SER A 106 8.07 -7.73 -0.88
CA SER A 106 9.27 -7.63 -1.71
C SER A 106 10.12 -8.87 -1.50
N ASP A 107 10.78 -9.31 -2.56
CA ASP A 107 11.74 -10.42 -2.51
C ASP A 107 13.04 -10.02 -1.81
N ASP A 108 14.03 -10.91 -1.84
CA ASP A 108 15.38 -10.66 -1.30
C ASP A 108 16.03 -9.42 -1.91
N ASP A 109 16.91 -8.76 -1.16
CA ASP A 109 17.51 -7.45 -1.52
C ASP A 109 16.47 -6.33 -1.75
N GLY A 110 15.21 -6.58 -1.39
CA GLY A 110 14.07 -5.72 -1.64
C GLY A 110 14.07 -4.44 -0.81
N THR A 111 13.33 -3.43 -1.30
CA THR A 111 13.09 -2.18 -0.59
C THR A 111 11.61 -1.81 -0.59
N THR A 112 11.00 -1.82 0.60
CA THR A 112 9.60 -1.44 0.79
C THR A 112 9.44 -0.13 1.54
N ARG A 113 8.51 0.71 1.07
CA ARG A 113 8.12 1.96 1.76
C ARG A 113 6.63 2.13 1.77
N THR A 114 6.06 2.11 2.97
CA THR A 114 4.62 2.09 3.18
C THR A 114 4.23 3.22 4.12
N ILE A 115 3.28 4.05 3.69
CA ILE A 115 2.64 5.08 4.50
C ILE A 115 1.14 4.83 4.46
N VAL A 116 0.54 4.59 5.63
CA VAL A 116 -0.90 4.36 5.77
C VAL A 116 -1.45 5.32 6.82
N ALA A 117 -2.45 6.10 6.45
CA ALA A 117 -3.11 7.04 7.34
C ALA A 117 -4.63 6.88 7.30
N SER A 118 -5.28 7.19 8.42
CA SER A 118 -6.72 7.41 8.49
C SER A 118 -7.01 8.61 9.38
N GLY A 119 -8.18 9.23 9.20
CA GLY A 119 -8.66 10.35 10.01
C GLY A 119 -9.09 9.93 11.42
N ASP A 120 -9.90 10.77 12.05
CA ASP A 120 -10.44 10.55 13.39
C ASP A 120 -11.42 9.36 13.39
N ASP A 121 -11.45 8.59 14.48
CA ASP A 121 -12.19 7.32 14.61
C ASP A 121 -11.86 6.26 13.54
N GLY A 122 -10.82 6.52 12.74
CA GLY A 122 -10.40 5.72 11.61
C GLY A 122 -9.59 4.48 12.00
N THR A 123 -9.30 3.63 11.03
CA THR A 123 -8.38 2.50 11.21
C THR A 123 -7.35 2.45 10.09
N ALA A 124 -6.09 2.62 10.43
CA ALA A 124 -4.95 2.46 9.52
C ALA A 124 -4.18 1.17 9.82
N ARG A 125 -4.00 0.32 8.81
CA ARG A 125 -3.27 -0.95 8.93
C ARG A 125 -2.27 -1.16 7.81
N ALA A 126 -1.03 -1.46 8.17
CA ALA A 126 0.00 -1.92 7.24
C ALA A 126 0.52 -3.30 7.64
N ILE A 127 0.69 -4.15 6.64
CA ILE A 127 1.51 -5.36 6.69
C ILE A 127 2.60 -5.16 5.66
N VAL A 128 3.85 -5.26 6.09
CA VAL A 128 5.02 -5.19 5.21
C VAL A 128 5.82 -6.45 5.45
N ASP A 129 6.05 -7.21 4.39
CA ASP A 129 6.74 -8.50 4.46
C ASP A 129 7.83 -8.56 3.39
N ASN A 130 9.08 -8.60 3.82
CA ASN A 130 10.22 -8.58 2.92
C ASN A 130 11.05 -9.85 3.06
N GLY A 131 11.73 -10.24 1.98
CA GLY A 131 12.75 -11.28 1.97
C GLY A 131 14.01 -10.93 2.76
N ASP A 132 15.07 -11.70 2.53
CA ASP A 132 16.39 -11.55 3.14
C ASP A 132 17.09 -10.28 2.61
N ASP A 133 18.08 -9.78 3.33
CA ASP A 133 18.90 -8.60 2.97
C ASP A 133 18.09 -7.32 2.65
N SER A 134 16.83 -7.29 3.07
CA SER A 134 15.87 -6.29 2.61
C SER A 134 15.76 -5.08 3.53
N THR A 135 15.30 -3.96 2.99
CA THR A 135 15.00 -2.74 3.77
C THR A 135 13.50 -2.43 3.80
N ALA A 136 12.91 -2.43 4.99
CA ALA A 136 11.51 -2.07 5.20
C ALA A 136 11.35 -0.73 5.93
N ARG A 137 10.45 0.13 5.43
CA ARG A 137 10.00 1.33 6.14
C ARG A 137 8.49 1.43 6.17
N ALA A 138 7.91 1.46 7.35
CA ALA A 138 6.48 1.62 7.55
C ALA A 138 6.16 2.81 8.46
N ILE A 139 5.21 3.64 8.03
CA ILE A 139 4.59 4.69 8.85
C ILE A 139 3.10 4.43 8.83
N VAL A 140 2.50 4.22 10.01
CA VAL A 140 1.06 3.99 10.15
C VAL A 140 0.51 4.96 11.18
N ALA A 141 -0.50 5.74 10.80
CA ALA A 141 -1.08 6.75 11.67
C ALA A 141 -2.61 6.75 11.62
N SER A 142 -3.25 7.10 12.73
CA SER A 142 -4.69 7.41 12.78
C SER A 142 -4.91 8.69 13.59
N GLY A 143 -6.01 9.39 13.32
CA GLY A 143 -6.47 10.53 14.13
C GLY A 143 -6.93 10.16 15.53
N ASP A 144 -7.64 11.08 16.18
CA ASP A 144 -8.19 10.92 17.53
C ASP A 144 -9.23 9.78 17.55
N GLY A 145 -9.29 8.99 18.62
CA GLY A 145 -10.15 7.79 18.71
C GLY A 145 -9.76 6.64 17.77
N GLY A 146 -8.79 6.86 16.89
CA GLY A 146 -8.44 5.94 15.80
C GLY A 146 -7.53 4.78 16.19
N ILE A 147 -7.37 3.83 15.26
CA ILE A 147 -6.56 2.61 15.44
C ILE A 147 -5.46 2.56 14.38
N ALA A 148 -4.21 2.63 14.80
CA ALA A 148 -3.04 2.44 13.95
C ALA A 148 -2.34 1.11 14.25
N ARG A 149 -2.13 0.27 13.23
CA ARG A 149 -1.45 -1.02 13.38
C ARG A 149 -0.46 -1.31 12.27
N ALA A 150 0.76 -1.66 12.64
CA ALA A 150 1.77 -2.14 11.71
C ALA A 150 2.25 -3.54 12.09
N ILE A 151 2.40 -4.40 11.09
CA ILE A 151 3.20 -5.62 11.16
C ILE A 151 4.28 -5.46 10.11
N VAL A 152 5.55 -5.53 10.51
CA VAL A 152 6.69 -5.42 9.61
C VAL A 152 7.60 -6.61 9.86
N THR A 153 7.77 -7.44 8.84
CA THR A 153 8.65 -8.60 8.81
C THR A 153 9.73 -8.39 7.76
N SER A 154 10.92 -8.87 8.05
CA SER A 154 12.00 -9.01 7.07
C SER A 154 12.71 -10.32 7.33
N GLY A 155 13.26 -10.91 6.29
CA GLY A 155 14.12 -12.08 6.37
C GLY A 155 15.43 -11.79 7.11
N ASP A 156 16.39 -12.69 6.93
CA ASP A 156 17.70 -12.62 7.54
C ASP A 156 18.47 -11.38 7.04
N GLU A 157 19.34 -10.83 7.90
CA GLU A 157 20.11 -9.59 7.64
C GLU A 157 19.28 -8.33 7.25
N GLY A 158 17.94 -8.40 7.34
CA GLY A 158 17.04 -7.31 6.99
C GLY A 158 17.09 -6.10 7.95
N THR A 159 16.79 -4.91 7.43
CA THR A 159 16.67 -3.67 8.20
C THR A 159 15.26 -3.12 8.19
N THR A 160 14.64 -3.00 9.36
CA THR A 160 13.27 -2.49 9.50
C THR A 160 13.22 -1.16 10.26
N ARG A 161 12.37 -0.24 9.81
CA ARG A 161 12.00 0.98 10.55
C ARG A 161 10.50 1.19 10.53
N THR A 162 9.91 1.19 11.71
CA THR A 162 8.46 1.27 11.88
C THR A 162 8.09 2.42 12.81
N VAL A 163 7.16 3.26 12.38
CA VAL A 163 6.52 4.30 13.19
C VAL A 163 5.03 4.04 13.20
N VAL A 164 4.45 3.91 14.39
CA VAL A 164 3.00 3.76 14.57
C VAL A 164 2.52 4.78 15.59
N ALA A 165 1.50 5.54 15.24
CA ALA A 165 0.94 6.59 16.10
C ALA A 165 -0.59 6.66 15.98
N SER A 166 -1.26 7.07 17.05
CA SER A 166 -2.67 7.45 17.04
C SER A 166 -2.84 8.78 17.76
N GLY A 167 -3.92 9.49 17.46
CA GLY A 167 -4.34 10.68 18.21
C GLY A 167 -4.84 10.36 19.62
N ASP A 168 -5.42 11.36 20.26
CA ASP A 168 -5.98 11.27 21.61
C ASP A 168 -7.04 10.16 21.68
N ASP A 169 -7.10 9.42 22.79
CA ASP A 169 -7.99 8.25 22.98
C ASP A 169 -7.85 7.11 21.95
N GLY A 170 -6.87 7.20 21.03
CA GLY A 170 -6.59 6.20 20.01
C GLY A 170 -5.69 5.06 20.50
N THR A 171 -5.48 4.07 19.62
CA THR A 171 -4.56 2.96 19.89
C THR A 171 -3.53 2.76 18.78
N ALA A 172 -2.27 2.59 19.19
CA ALA A 172 -1.14 2.32 18.29
C ALA A 172 -0.49 0.99 18.66
N HIS A 173 -0.34 0.07 17.70
CA HIS A 173 0.37 -1.20 17.90
C HIS A 173 1.35 -1.47 16.75
N ALA A 174 2.56 -1.87 17.10
CA ALA A 174 3.57 -2.29 16.14
C ALA A 174 4.07 -3.70 16.51
N ILE A 175 4.16 -4.56 15.50
CA ILE A 175 4.92 -5.81 15.57
C ILE A 175 6.03 -5.68 14.54
N VAL A 176 7.27 -5.90 14.97
CA VAL A 176 8.44 -5.89 14.10
C VAL A 176 9.22 -7.18 14.38
N ALA A 177 9.47 -7.95 13.33
CA ALA A 177 10.30 -9.14 13.40
C ALA A 177 11.33 -9.12 12.26
N ILE A 178 12.51 -9.64 12.54
CA ILE A 178 13.60 -9.81 11.58
C ILE A 178 14.03 -11.27 11.74
N GLY A 179 14.29 -11.94 10.61
CA GLY A 179 14.87 -13.28 10.60
C GLY A 179 16.18 -13.33 11.40
N ASP A 180 16.51 -14.52 11.91
CA ASP A 180 17.79 -14.78 12.55
C ASP A 180 18.40 -16.01 11.90
N ASP A 181 19.65 -15.88 11.46
CA ASP A 181 20.52 -16.91 10.87
C ASP A 181 20.82 -18.03 11.88
N SER A 182 19.79 -18.75 12.30
CA SER A 182 19.94 -19.90 13.18
C SER A 182 20.13 -21.16 12.33
N VAL A 183 21.40 -21.40 12.00
CA VAL A 183 21.95 -22.64 11.39
C VAL A 183 21.63 -23.92 12.16
#